data_AF-A0A0S4J0V6-F1
#
_entry.id   AF-A0A0S4J0V6-F1
#
_cell.length_a   1.000
_cell.length_b   1.000
_cell.length_c   1.000
_cell.angle_alpha   90.00
_cell.angle_beta   90.00
_cell.angle_gamma   90.00
#
_symmetry.space_group_name_H-M   'P 1'
#
loop_
_entity.id
_entity.type
_entity.pdbx_description
1 polymer ?
#
loop_
_entity_poly.entity_id
_entity_poly.type
_entity_poly.pdbx_seq_one_letter_code
_entity_poly.pdbx_strand_id
1 'polypeptide(L)'
;MKSLVNWMLSTGGPASAEAGRKRPTIRYEADLRRLPQSLVDTYVLMQQDAETKSWLETAKNPSTWRGIFADCLRPYMSRTTANGIAGRGGMFIFSRAQIEELLFGSTTGSTTSSGDDSLASSSPLLCPRKKLDSIIDIGAGDGGITKLIAFYFNSVHVTEDSTAMRWRLSRMGYKVLPVNDPIRVNSYNVVSCLNVLDRADRPLSLLKSLRDAAVRPDGVVLLAVVLPWCPFVEDGNKQKVPAELLPMAGGECCKGASFETSLEKLVTNVIEPA
;
A
#
# COMPACT_ATOMS: atom_id res chain seq x y z
N MET A 1 -1.68 1.65 -35.51
CA MET A 1 -2.79 2.02 -34.60
C MET A 1 -3.82 0.88 -34.58
N LYS A 2 -3.51 -0.22 -33.86
CA LYS A 2 -4.38 -1.34 -33.49
C LYS A 2 -3.81 -1.94 -32.19
N SER A 3 -4.66 -1.93 -31.15
CA SER A 3 -4.63 -2.69 -29.89
C SER A 3 -3.27 -3.02 -29.22
N LEU A 4 -2.89 -2.20 -28.25
CA LEU A 4 -2.03 -2.55 -27.12
C LEU A 4 -2.89 -2.87 -25.88
N VAL A 5 -3.96 -3.62 -26.10
CA VAL A 5 -4.85 -4.19 -25.06
C VAL A 5 -4.93 -5.69 -25.31
N ASN A 6 -3.77 -6.35 -25.28
CA ASN A 6 -3.66 -7.79 -25.13
C ASN A 6 -3.02 -8.03 -23.77
N TRP A 7 -3.88 -7.96 -22.75
CA TRP A 7 -3.59 -8.46 -21.43
C TRP A 7 -3.19 -9.93 -21.55
N MET A 8 -1.99 -10.25 -21.08
CA MET A 8 -1.33 -11.54 -21.23
C MET A 8 -2.16 -12.67 -20.63
N LEU A 9 -2.72 -13.47 -21.54
CA LEU A 9 -3.00 -14.90 -21.42
C LEU A 9 -4.10 -15.30 -20.42
N SER A 10 -5.31 -14.85 -20.76
CA SER A 10 -6.42 -15.80 -20.90
C SER A 10 -6.03 -16.89 -21.91
N THR A 11 -5.81 -18.12 -21.46
CA THR A 11 -5.99 -19.29 -22.32
C THR A 11 -7.47 -19.39 -22.67
N GLY A 12 -7.82 -19.10 -23.92
CA GLY A 12 -9.17 -19.32 -24.43
C GLY A 12 -9.50 -18.40 -25.58
N GLY A 13 -9.77 -19.00 -26.75
CA GLY A 13 -10.14 -18.33 -28.01
C GLY A 13 -11.47 -17.55 -27.97
N PRO A 14 -11.98 -17.13 -29.14
CA PRO A 14 -12.89 -16.01 -29.24
C PRO A 14 -14.29 -16.33 -28.72
N ALA A 15 -14.75 -15.42 -27.84
CA ALA A 15 -16.13 -15.03 -27.56
C ALA A 15 -17.21 -16.12 -27.42
N SER A 16 -17.58 -16.38 -26.17
CA SER A 16 -18.99 -16.50 -25.79
C SER A 16 -19.26 -15.65 -24.55
N ALA A 17 -20.38 -14.96 -24.57
CA ALA A 17 -20.88 -14.12 -23.49
C ALA A 17 -21.09 -14.90 -22.18
N GLU A 18 -21.01 -14.19 -21.05
CA GLU A 18 -21.54 -14.61 -19.74
C GLU A 18 -20.93 -15.84 -19.04
N ALA A 19 -19.65 -16.15 -19.23
CA ALA A 19 -18.94 -16.98 -18.25
C ALA A 19 -18.54 -16.11 -17.05
N GLY A 20 -19.34 -16.15 -15.98
CA GLY A 20 -19.09 -15.43 -14.72
C GLY A 20 -17.63 -15.56 -14.29
N ARG A 21 -16.92 -14.43 -14.24
CA ARG A 21 -15.51 -14.36 -13.83
C ARG A 21 -15.40 -14.99 -12.43
N LYS A 22 -14.92 -16.24 -12.34
CA LYS A 22 -14.70 -16.89 -11.04
C LYS A 22 -13.74 -16.01 -10.25
N ARG A 23 -14.17 -15.60 -9.05
CA ARG A 23 -13.30 -14.83 -8.16
C ARG A 23 -12.07 -15.68 -7.86
N PRO A 24 -10.85 -15.15 -8.00
CA PRO A 24 -9.65 -15.89 -7.65
C PRO A 24 -9.72 -16.25 -6.16
N THR A 25 -9.23 -17.45 -5.81
CA THR A 25 -9.04 -17.82 -4.42
C THR A 25 -8.06 -16.85 -3.79
N ILE A 26 -8.50 -16.13 -2.75
CA ILE A 26 -7.61 -15.24 -2.01
C ILE A 26 -6.67 -16.11 -1.19
N ARG A 27 -5.36 -15.99 -1.45
CA ARG A 27 -4.30 -16.64 -0.68
C ARG A 27 -3.54 -15.55 0.07
N TYR A 28 -3.56 -15.63 1.39
CA TYR A 28 -2.80 -14.72 2.27
C TYR A 28 -1.42 -15.30 2.65
N GLU A 29 -1.22 -16.60 2.41
CA GLU A 29 -0.02 -17.33 2.82
C GLU A 29 1.00 -17.43 1.67
N ALA A 30 2.27 -17.19 2.02
CA ALA A 30 3.41 -17.48 1.16
C ALA A 30 3.89 -18.93 1.36
N ASP A 31 4.40 -19.59 0.32
CA ASP A 31 5.09 -20.88 0.47
C ASP A 31 6.50 -20.67 1.05
N LEU A 32 6.61 -20.68 2.38
CA LEU A 32 7.86 -20.41 3.10
C LEU A 32 9.02 -21.34 2.71
N ARG A 33 8.72 -22.55 2.20
CA ARG A 33 9.76 -23.51 1.74
C ARG A 33 10.47 -23.04 0.47
N ARG A 34 9.89 -22.05 -0.23
CA ARG A 34 10.43 -21.46 -1.46
C ARG A 34 11.10 -20.11 -1.21
N LEU A 35 11.21 -19.69 0.05
CA LEU A 35 11.88 -18.46 0.46
C LEU A 35 13.22 -18.78 1.14
N PRO A 36 14.24 -17.92 0.99
CA PRO A 36 15.46 -18.02 1.78
C PRO A 36 15.17 -17.79 3.27
N GLN A 37 15.99 -18.40 4.15
CA GLN A 37 15.78 -18.37 5.60
C GLN A 37 15.73 -16.94 6.16
N SER A 38 16.55 -16.02 5.64
CA SER A 38 16.54 -14.61 6.06
C SER A 38 15.19 -13.92 5.88
N LEU A 39 14.43 -14.29 4.84
CA LEU A 39 13.07 -13.78 4.62
C LEU A 39 12.06 -14.49 5.51
N VAL A 40 12.22 -15.79 5.73
CA VAL A 40 11.34 -16.56 6.61
C VAL A 40 11.41 -16.03 8.04
N ASP A 41 12.60 -15.70 8.53
CA ASP A 41 12.82 -15.19 9.90
C ASP A 41 12.18 -13.82 10.15
N THR A 42 11.93 -13.05 9.09
CA THR A 42 11.32 -11.71 9.14
C THR A 42 9.87 -11.71 8.67
N TYR A 43 9.35 -12.85 8.22
CA TYR A 43 8.00 -12.96 7.67
C TYR A 43 6.95 -12.95 8.77
N VAL A 44 6.03 -11.99 8.68
CA VAL A 44 4.85 -11.88 9.55
C VAL A 44 3.60 -12.10 8.71
N LEU A 45 2.86 -13.17 9.00
CA LEU A 45 1.62 -13.48 8.31
C LEU A 45 0.48 -12.58 8.81
N MET A 46 0.01 -11.68 7.95
CA MET A 46 -1.19 -10.89 8.20
C MET A 46 -2.41 -11.53 7.57
N GLN A 47 -3.27 -12.11 8.41
CA GLN A 47 -4.51 -12.76 7.97
C GLN A 47 -5.69 -11.79 7.85
N GLN A 48 -6.77 -12.28 7.24
CA GLN A 48 -8.04 -11.58 7.14
C GLN A 48 -8.72 -11.43 8.51
N ASP A 49 -8.45 -10.31 9.17
CA ASP A 49 -9.03 -9.97 10.47
C ASP A 49 -10.45 -9.38 10.35
N ALA A 50 -11.02 -8.94 11.49
CA ALA A 50 -12.38 -8.41 11.55
C ALA A 50 -12.57 -7.14 10.71
N GLU A 51 -11.59 -6.22 10.70
CA GLU A 51 -11.66 -4.99 9.92
C GLU A 51 -11.53 -5.31 8.42
N THR A 52 -10.65 -6.23 8.06
CA THR A 52 -10.51 -6.74 6.68
C THR A 52 -11.81 -7.39 6.19
N LYS A 53 -12.45 -8.22 7.02
CA LYS A 53 -13.78 -8.81 6.73
C LYS A 53 -14.82 -7.73 6.49
N SER A 54 -14.91 -6.75 7.39
CA SER A 54 -15.87 -5.65 7.28
C SER A 54 -15.66 -4.81 6.02
N TRP A 55 -14.40 -4.50 5.69
CA TRP A 55 -14.05 -3.79 4.47
C TRP A 55 -14.43 -4.60 3.22
N LEU A 56 -14.14 -5.90 3.18
CA LEU A 56 -14.51 -6.77 2.05
C LEU A 56 -16.03 -6.86 1.85
N GLU A 57 -16.83 -6.97 2.91
CA GLU A 57 -18.30 -6.96 2.80
C GLU A 57 -18.83 -5.61 2.28
N THR A 58 -18.22 -4.51 2.71
CA THR A 58 -18.57 -3.17 2.22
C THR A 58 -18.18 -3.01 0.74
N ALA A 59 -17.00 -3.48 0.36
CA ALA A 59 -16.49 -3.42 -1.01
C ALA A 59 -17.32 -4.25 -2.00
N LYS A 60 -17.99 -5.32 -1.55
CA LYS A 60 -18.93 -6.10 -2.38
C LYS A 60 -20.19 -5.33 -2.75
N ASN A 61 -20.56 -4.32 -1.97
CA ASN A 61 -21.78 -3.52 -2.15
C ASN A 61 -21.44 -2.06 -2.49
N PRO A 62 -20.78 -1.79 -3.63
CA PRO A 62 -20.39 -0.42 -3.97
C PRO A 62 -21.64 0.43 -4.19
N SER A 63 -21.66 1.64 -3.60
CA SER A 63 -22.77 2.57 -3.81
C SER A 63 -22.90 2.94 -5.30
N THR A 64 -24.04 2.59 -5.90
CA THR A 64 -24.37 2.86 -7.31
C THR A 64 -24.38 4.35 -7.63
N TRP A 65 -24.92 5.17 -6.71
CA TRP A 65 -24.97 6.63 -6.83
C TRP A 65 -23.59 7.26 -6.99
N ARG A 66 -22.61 6.81 -6.19
CA ARG A 66 -21.23 7.29 -6.29
C ARG A 66 -20.61 6.98 -7.66
N GLY A 67 -21.14 5.97 -8.36
CA GLY A 67 -20.70 5.60 -9.70
C GLY A 67 -21.15 6.53 -10.77
N ILE A 68 -22.44 6.82 -10.75
CA ILE A 68 -23.05 7.80 -11.65
C ILE A 68 -22.34 9.14 -11.46
N PHE A 69 -22.09 9.54 -10.21
CA PHE A 69 -21.37 10.78 -9.90
C PHE A 69 -19.91 10.76 -10.42
N ALA A 70 -19.17 9.68 -10.23
CA ALA A 70 -17.81 9.55 -10.78
C ALA A 70 -17.83 9.65 -12.32
N ASP A 71 -18.76 8.97 -12.99
CA ASP A 71 -18.85 8.97 -14.45
C ASP A 71 -19.20 10.35 -15.02
N CYS A 72 -20.01 11.16 -14.32
CA CYS A 72 -20.26 12.56 -14.68
C CYS A 72 -19.01 13.44 -14.60
N LEU A 73 -18.02 13.10 -13.77
CA LEU A 73 -16.78 13.86 -13.60
C LEU A 73 -15.70 13.47 -14.62
N ARG A 74 -15.77 12.25 -15.19
CA ARG A 74 -14.77 11.70 -16.13
C ARG A 74 -14.46 12.54 -17.36
N PRO A 75 -15.38 13.33 -17.95
CA PRO A 75 -15.04 14.21 -19.07
C PRO A 75 -14.03 15.31 -18.70
N TYR A 76 -13.91 15.65 -17.42
CA TYR A 76 -13.14 16.79 -16.94
C TYR A 76 -11.87 16.40 -16.15
N MET A 77 -11.67 15.11 -15.84
CA MET A 77 -10.54 14.66 -15.02
C MET A 77 -10.22 13.16 -15.21
N SER A 78 -9.05 12.71 -14.74
CA SER A 78 -8.64 11.30 -14.81
C SER A 78 -9.58 10.37 -14.02
N ARG A 79 -9.63 9.09 -14.40
CA ARG A 79 -10.46 8.07 -13.72
C ARG A 79 -10.17 7.99 -12.22
N THR A 80 -8.90 8.04 -11.84
CA THR A 80 -8.44 8.01 -10.45
C THR A 80 -8.93 9.24 -9.69
N THR A 81 -8.86 10.42 -10.30
CA THR A 81 -9.37 11.67 -9.71
C THR A 81 -10.89 11.66 -9.56
N ALA A 82 -11.63 11.27 -10.60
CA ALA A 82 -13.09 11.20 -10.57
C ALA A 82 -13.59 10.21 -9.49
N ASN A 83 -12.96 9.04 -9.42
CA ASN A 83 -13.26 8.04 -8.41
C ASN A 83 -12.95 8.57 -6.99
N GLY A 84 -11.79 9.18 -6.78
CA GLY A 84 -11.43 9.75 -5.49
C GLY A 84 -12.40 10.84 -5.02
N ILE A 85 -12.83 11.75 -5.91
CA ILE A 85 -13.84 12.78 -5.57
C ILE A 85 -15.18 12.13 -5.23
N ALA A 86 -15.57 11.11 -5.98
CA ALA A 86 -16.81 10.38 -5.74
C ALA A 86 -16.76 9.44 -4.53
N GLY A 87 -15.62 9.32 -3.83
CA GLY A 87 -15.44 8.37 -2.74
C GLY A 87 -15.57 6.91 -3.22
N ARG A 88 -15.02 6.63 -4.40
CA ARG A 88 -14.88 5.31 -5.02
C ARG A 88 -13.40 4.96 -5.17
N GLY A 89 -13.13 3.66 -5.25
CA GLY A 89 -11.76 3.17 -5.38
C GLY A 89 -10.96 3.23 -4.09
N GLY A 90 -11.65 3.28 -2.95
CA GLY A 90 -11.01 3.19 -1.63
C GLY A 90 -10.17 1.92 -1.54
N MET A 91 -8.98 2.07 -0.97
CA MET A 91 -8.01 1.01 -0.79
C MET A 91 -8.02 0.52 0.65
N PHE A 92 -7.74 -0.75 0.86
CA PHE A 92 -7.44 -1.34 2.17
C PHE A 92 -6.12 -2.06 2.06
N ILE A 93 -5.18 -1.74 2.94
CA ILE A 93 -3.84 -2.34 2.95
C ILE A 93 -3.67 -3.14 4.24
N PHE A 94 -3.98 -2.49 5.36
CA PHE A 94 -3.92 -3.10 6.68
C PHE A 94 -5.04 -2.56 7.58
N SER A 95 -5.39 -3.35 8.59
CA SER A 95 -6.24 -2.93 9.69
C SER A 95 -5.48 -2.10 10.73
N ARG A 96 -6.21 -1.56 11.72
CA ARG A 96 -5.62 -0.94 12.92
C ARG A 96 -4.70 -1.88 13.69
N ALA A 97 -5.13 -3.13 13.88
CA ALA A 97 -4.33 -4.11 14.61
C ALA A 97 -3.01 -4.43 13.89
N GLN A 98 -3.09 -4.58 12.56
CA GLN A 98 -1.93 -4.88 11.72
C GLN A 98 -0.93 -3.72 11.68
N ILE A 99 -1.39 -2.47 11.53
CA ILE A 99 -0.47 -1.32 11.55
C ILE A 99 0.13 -1.07 12.93
N GLU A 100 -0.62 -1.33 14.01
CA GLU A 100 -0.09 -1.25 15.36
C GLU A 100 1.04 -2.25 15.59
N GLU A 101 0.89 -3.48 15.09
CA GLU A 101 1.93 -4.50 15.13
C GLU A 101 3.17 -4.07 14.32
N LEU A 102 2.99 -3.47 13.13
CA LEU A 102 4.11 -2.98 12.31
C LEU A 102 4.84 -1.79 12.96
N LEU A 103 4.11 -0.85 13.55
CA LEU A 103 4.69 0.38 14.10
C LEU A 103 5.31 0.19 15.48
N PHE A 104 4.76 -0.72 16.29
CA PHE A 104 5.13 -0.84 17.71
C PHE A 104 5.56 -2.25 18.12
N GLY A 105 5.54 -3.21 17.19
CA GLY A 105 5.80 -4.62 17.47
C GLY A 105 4.62 -5.34 18.13
N SER A 106 4.68 -6.67 18.13
CA SER A 106 3.67 -7.52 18.76
C SER A 106 3.70 -7.35 20.29
N THR A 107 2.55 -7.06 20.90
CA THR A 107 2.40 -6.90 22.37
C THR A 107 2.54 -8.23 23.14
N THR A 108 2.80 -9.35 22.47
CA THR A 108 2.75 -10.70 23.02
C THR A 108 4.08 -11.22 23.57
N GLY A 109 5.07 -10.35 23.85
CA GLY A 109 6.42 -10.78 24.19
C GLY A 109 7.15 -9.91 25.23
N SER A 110 6.55 -9.67 26.40
CA SER A 110 7.32 -9.31 27.60
C SER A 110 6.71 -9.94 28.86
N THR A 111 6.78 -11.26 28.94
CA THR A 111 6.65 -11.98 30.23
C THR A 111 7.99 -12.64 30.53
N THR A 112 8.92 -11.87 31.07
CA THR A 112 9.92 -12.41 32.00
C THR A 112 9.49 -12.06 33.41
N SER A 113 8.85 -13.03 34.07
CA SER A 113 8.72 -13.20 35.53
C SER A 113 7.86 -14.45 35.71
N SER A 114 8.36 -15.59 36.18
CA SER A 114 8.87 -15.79 37.54
C SER A 114 8.10 -14.91 38.53
N GLY A 115 6.93 -15.41 38.92
CA GLY A 115 6.22 -15.14 40.17
C GLY A 115 5.93 -13.67 40.49
N ASP A 116 4.70 -13.24 40.27
CA ASP A 116 3.82 -13.02 41.42
C ASP A 116 2.34 -13.00 40.98
N ASP A 117 1.53 -13.77 41.70
CA ASP A 117 0.09 -13.86 41.51
C ASP A 117 -0.58 -12.60 42.05
N SER A 118 -1.19 -11.79 41.19
CA SER A 118 -2.34 -10.99 41.63
C SER A 118 -3.37 -10.81 40.52
N LEU A 119 -4.55 -11.29 40.85
CA LEU A 119 -5.81 -11.25 40.12
C LEU A 119 -6.24 -9.80 39.83
N ALA A 120 -6.25 -9.41 38.56
CA ALA A 120 -7.06 -8.30 38.09
C ALA A 120 -7.59 -8.60 36.68
N SER A 121 -8.84 -9.06 36.65
CA SER A 121 -9.73 -8.94 35.50
C SER A 121 -9.83 -7.47 35.09
N SER A 122 -9.36 -7.13 33.90
CA SER A 122 -9.82 -5.94 33.16
C SER A 122 -9.39 -6.06 31.70
N SER A 123 -10.36 -5.89 30.81
CA SER A 123 -10.26 -5.84 29.36
C SER A 123 -9.03 -5.05 28.86
N PRO A 124 -8.44 -5.39 27.69
CA PRO A 124 -7.35 -4.61 27.11
C PRO A 124 -7.91 -3.34 26.45
N LEU A 125 -8.50 -2.45 27.23
CA LEU A 125 -8.73 -1.08 26.81
C LEU A 125 -7.42 -0.30 27.00
N LEU A 126 -6.64 -0.28 25.92
CA LEU A 126 -5.92 0.90 25.45
C LEU A 126 -5.17 1.69 26.55
N CYS A 127 -4.01 1.20 27.00
CA CYS A 127 -3.00 2.16 27.46
C CYS A 127 -2.72 3.11 26.29
N PRO A 128 -2.79 4.44 26.45
CA PRO A 128 -2.47 5.36 25.37
C PRO A 128 -0.98 5.21 25.06
N ARG A 129 -0.64 4.40 24.04
CA ARG A 129 0.73 4.36 23.51
C ARG A 129 1.08 5.78 23.08
N LYS A 130 2.27 6.24 23.48
CA LYS A 130 2.77 7.55 23.06
C LYS A 130 2.78 7.59 21.54
N LYS A 131 2.13 8.60 20.96
CA LYS A 131 2.16 8.82 19.51
C LYS A 131 3.59 9.04 19.04
N LEU A 132 3.90 8.55 17.85
CA LEU A 132 5.14 8.84 17.14
C LEU A 132 5.13 10.31 16.68
N ASP A 133 6.30 10.92 16.48
CA ASP A 133 6.35 12.37 16.23
C ASP A 133 5.82 12.72 14.84
N SER A 134 6.33 12.09 13.78
CA SER A 134 5.96 12.47 12.42
C SER A 134 5.92 11.33 11.42
N ILE A 135 4.95 11.42 10.49
CA ILE A 135 4.85 10.59 9.30
C ILE A 135 4.73 11.46 8.04
N ILE A 136 5.30 10.96 6.94
CA ILE A 136 4.96 11.41 5.58
C ILE A 136 4.37 10.24 4.79
N ASP A 137 3.17 10.44 4.24
CA ASP A 137 2.48 9.46 3.39
C ASP A 137 2.59 9.84 1.92
N ILE A 138 3.35 9.04 1.18
CA ILE A 138 3.67 9.28 -0.22
C ILE A 138 2.57 8.68 -1.10
N GLY A 139 1.94 9.53 -1.92
CA GLY A 139 0.81 9.15 -2.77
C GLY A 139 -0.43 8.78 -1.96
N ALA A 140 -0.85 9.69 -1.08
CA ALA A 140 -1.94 9.47 -0.12
C ALA A 140 -3.32 9.25 -0.77
N GLY A 141 -3.48 9.53 -2.06
CA GLY A 141 -4.71 9.34 -2.80
C GLY A 141 -5.88 10.11 -2.18
N ASP A 142 -6.98 9.41 -1.89
CA ASP A 142 -8.17 10.01 -1.29
C ASP A 142 -8.07 10.21 0.24
N GLY A 143 -6.95 9.82 0.85
CA GLY A 143 -6.69 9.92 2.29
C GLY A 143 -7.33 8.83 3.13
N GLY A 144 -7.89 7.78 2.53
CA GLY A 144 -8.55 6.68 3.26
C GLY A 144 -7.61 5.96 4.23
N ILE A 145 -6.43 5.53 3.75
CA ILE A 145 -5.41 4.88 4.57
C ILE A 145 -4.71 5.90 5.47
N THR A 146 -4.41 7.10 4.96
CA THR A 146 -3.83 8.20 5.75
C THR A 146 -4.65 8.48 7.01
N LYS A 147 -5.98 8.45 6.91
CA LYS A 147 -6.88 8.63 8.06
C LYS A 147 -6.73 7.54 9.12
N LEU A 148 -6.49 6.29 8.70
CA LEU A 148 -6.29 5.17 9.62
C LEU A 148 -4.94 5.32 10.35
N ILE A 149 -3.87 5.65 9.64
CA ILE A 149 -2.52 5.77 10.23
C ILE A 149 -2.30 7.07 11.02
N ALA A 150 -2.98 8.16 10.65
CA ALA A 150 -2.84 9.47 11.30
C ALA A 150 -3.13 9.44 12.81
N PHE A 151 -3.89 8.45 13.29
CA PHE A 151 -4.17 8.27 14.70
C PHE A 151 -2.89 8.12 15.55
N TYR A 152 -1.84 7.49 14.99
CA TYR A 152 -0.62 7.12 15.70
C TYR A 152 0.47 8.20 15.72
N PHE A 153 0.24 9.36 15.08
CA PHE A 153 1.26 10.40 14.89
C PHE A 153 0.82 11.78 15.41
N ASN A 154 1.78 12.58 15.85
CA ASN A 154 1.57 13.99 16.22
C ASN A 154 1.50 14.89 14.99
N SER A 155 2.29 14.59 13.97
CA SER A 155 2.34 15.34 12.71
C SER A 155 2.21 14.43 11.50
N VAL A 156 1.28 14.75 10.60
CA VAL A 156 1.00 13.96 9.39
C VAL A 156 1.17 14.86 8.17
N HIS A 157 2.15 14.50 7.34
CA HIS A 157 2.39 15.11 6.03
C HIS A 157 1.99 14.13 4.93
N VAL A 158 1.59 14.65 3.79
CA VAL A 158 1.17 13.82 2.65
C VAL A 158 1.69 14.40 1.35
N THR A 159 1.97 13.54 0.37
CA THR A 159 2.15 13.95 -1.04
C THR A 159 1.10 13.29 -1.91
N GLU A 160 0.70 13.97 -2.98
CA GLU A 160 -0.24 13.46 -3.97
C GLU A 160 -0.09 14.25 -5.27
N ASP A 161 -0.23 13.61 -6.42
CA ASP A 161 -0.07 14.24 -7.74
C ASP A 161 -1.37 14.93 -8.19
N SER A 162 -2.53 14.32 -7.92
CA SER A 162 -3.82 14.87 -8.34
C SER A 162 -4.22 16.12 -7.56
N THR A 163 -4.39 17.26 -8.25
CA THR A 163 -4.84 18.53 -7.65
C THR A 163 -6.11 18.40 -6.82
N ALA A 164 -7.09 17.62 -7.28
CA ALA A 164 -8.34 17.46 -6.54
C ALA A 164 -8.15 16.62 -5.26
N MET A 165 -7.27 15.60 -5.31
CA MET A 165 -6.94 14.81 -4.13
C MET A 165 -6.13 15.61 -3.12
N ARG A 166 -5.18 16.43 -3.58
CA ARG A 166 -4.46 17.41 -2.74
C ARG A 166 -5.43 18.36 -2.04
N TRP A 167 -6.40 18.90 -2.76
CA TRP A 167 -7.45 19.76 -2.18
C TRP A 167 -8.25 19.02 -1.11
N ARG A 168 -8.64 17.77 -1.38
CA ARG A 168 -9.37 16.91 -0.43
C ARG A 168 -8.55 16.63 0.83
N LEU A 169 -7.29 16.25 0.69
CA LEU A 169 -6.38 16.00 1.80
C LEU A 169 -6.17 17.26 2.67
N SER A 170 -6.05 18.43 2.03
CA SER A 170 -6.00 19.71 2.74
C SER A 170 -7.30 19.99 3.51
N ARG A 171 -8.48 19.67 2.94
CA ARG A 171 -9.77 19.74 3.63
C ARG A 171 -9.90 18.78 4.81
N MET A 172 -9.15 17.67 4.81
CA MET A 172 -9.05 16.74 5.94
C MET A 172 -8.08 17.24 7.03
N GLY A 173 -7.42 18.37 6.83
CA GLY A 173 -6.50 18.99 7.80
C GLY A 173 -5.05 18.53 7.68
N TYR A 174 -4.69 17.75 6.66
CA TYR A 174 -3.31 17.30 6.45
C TYR A 174 -2.44 18.37 5.81
N LYS A 175 -1.14 18.35 6.16
CA LYS A 175 -0.14 19.20 5.50
C LYS A 175 0.30 18.56 4.19
N VAL A 176 -0.23 19.07 3.08
CA VAL A 176 0.05 18.57 1.72
C VAL A 176 1.32 19.19 1.17
N LEU A 177 2.33 18.37 0.91
CA LEU A 177 3.61 18.77 0.34
C LEU A 177 3.61 18.58 -1.20
N PRO A 178 4.45 19.33 -1.94
CA PRO A 178 4.65 19.09 -3.37
C PRO A 178 5.36 17.74 -3.62
N VAL A 179 4.99 17.03 -4.68
CA VAL A 179 5.62 15.75 -5.07
C VAL A 179 7.10 15.93 -5.47
N ASN A 180 7.42 17.06 -6.08
CA ASN A 180 8.77 17.39 -6.55
C ASN A 180 9.62 18.12 -5.52
N ASP A 181 9.06 18.46 -4.35
CA ASP A 181 9.88 18.95 -3.26
C ASP A 181 10.63 17.72 -2.74
N PRO A 182 11.95 17.64 -2.94
CA PRO A 182 12.69 16.48 -2.48
C PRO A 182 12.39 16.34 -0.99
N ILE A 183 12.15 15.11 -0.53
CA ILE A 183 11.84 14.82 0.87
C ILE A 183 13.09 15.14 1.71
N ARG A 184 13.40 16.43 1.89
CA ARG A 184 14.74 16.95 2.20
C ARG A 184 14.77 17.92 3.36
N VAL A 185 13.64 18.22 3.98
CA VAL A 185 13.60 19.27 5.02
C VAL A 185 13.34 18.71 6.41
N ASN A 186 12.76 17.51 6.54
CA ASN A 186 12.53 16.88 7.84
C ASN A 186 12.83 15.38 7.79
N SER A 187 13.57 14.89 8.78
CA SER A 187 13.71 13.47 9.05
C SER A 187 12.40 12.97 9.69
N TYR A 188 11.69 12.05 9.05
CA TYR A 188 10.43 11.50 9.56
C TYR A 188 10.70 10.23 10.38
N ASN A 189 9.87 9.94 11.39
CA ASN A 189 9.94 8.64 12.08
C ASN A 189 9.42 7.54 11.17
N VAL A 190 8.37 7.84 10.39
CA VAL A 190 7.79 6.89 9.43
C VAL A 190 7.60 7.56 8.08
N VAL A 191 8.00 6.86 7.03
CA VAL A 191 7.77 7.24 5.64
C VAL A 191 6.93 6.12 5.00
N SER A 192 5.67 6.38 4.68
CA SER A 192 4.82 5.38 4.03
C SER A 192 4.78 5.58 2.51
N CYS A 193 4.86 4.47 1.77
CA CYS A 193 4.73 4.42 0.32
C CYS A 193 3.86 3.22 -0.02
N LEU A 194 2.57 3.50 -0.24
CA LEU A 194 1.52 2.49 -0.13
C LEU A 194 0.87 2.25 -1.49
N ASN A 195 1.29 1.19 -2.19
CA ASN A 195 0.89 0.87 -3.58
C ASN A 195 1.22 1.98 -4.58
N VAL A 196 2.33 2.68 -4.37
CA VAL A 196 2.83 3.73 -5.26
C VAL A 196 4.02 3.26 -6.09
N LEU A 197 4.88 2.41 -5.53
CA LEU A 197 6.15 2.03 -6.15
C LEU A 197 5.98 1.37 -7.54
N ASP A 198 4.98 0.49 -7.69
CA ASP A 198 4.64 -0.17 -8.96
C ASP A 198 4.01 0.77 -9.99
N ARG A 199 3.64 1.99 -9.57
CA ARG A 199 3.05 3.03 -10.42
C ARG A 199 3.97 4.20 -10.73
N ALA A 200 5.16 4.22 -10.12
CA ALA A 200 6.11 5.30 -10.27
C ALA A 200 6.84 5.23 -11.63
N ASP A 201 7.04 6.39 -12.26
CA ASP A 201 7.86 6.50 -13.48
C ASP A 201 9.35 6.30 -13.18
N ARG A 202 9.75 6.63 -11.94
CA ARG A 202 11.13 6.51 -11.43
C ARG A 202 11.19 5.78 -10.08
N PRO A 203 10.91 4.47 -10.02
CA PRO A 203 10.72 3.72 -8.79
C PRO A 203 11.99 3.59 -7.94
N LEU A 204 13.18 3.44 -8.53
CA LEU A 204 14.43 3.35 -7.75
C LEU A 204 14.83 4.72 -7.18
N SER A 205 14.62 5.78 -7.96
CA SER A 205 14.79 7.16 -7.50
C SER A 205 13.84 7.50 -6.35
N LEU A 206 12.60 7.00 -6.42
CA LEU A 206 11.62 7.12 -5.35
C LEU A 206 12.11 6.41 -4.08
N LEU A 207 12.53 5.13 -4.16
CA LEU A 207 13.05 4.37 -3.01
C LEU A 207 14.19 5.09 -2.29
N LYS A 208 15.17 5.61 -3.03
CA LYS A 208 16.27 6.40 -2.46
C LYS A 208 15.75 7.62 -1.69
N SER A 209 14.74 8.29 -2.23
CA SER A 209 14.11 9.43 -1.57
C SER A 209 13.37 9.02 -0.29
N LEU A 210 12.72 7.85 -0.27
CA LEU A 210 12.07 7.32 0.95
C LEU A 210 13.10 7.03 2.04
N ARG A 211 14.22 6.40 1.68
CA ARG A 211 15.33 6.13 2.60
C ARG A 211 15.92 7.42 3.14
N ASP A 212 16.22 8.39 2.27
CA ASP A 212 16.79 9.67 2.65
C ASP A 212 15.84 10.50 3.56
N ALA A 213 14.53 10.25 3.47
CA ALA A 213 13.52 10.84 4.35
C ALA A 213 13.44 10.15 5.73
N ALA A 214 13.79 8.87 5.79
CA ALA A 214 13.76 8.03 6.98
C ALA A 214 15.13 7.92 7.69
N VAL A 215 16.04 8.88 7.47
CA VAL A 215 17.44 8.85 7.98
C VAL A 215 17.60 8.94 9.50
N ARG A 216 16.51 8.95 10.27
CA ARG A 216 16.60 8.90 11.73
C ARG A 216 17.14 7.54 12.18
N PRO A 217 17.83 7.45 13.32
CA PRO A 217 18.23 6.15 13.89
C PRO A 217 17.06 5.18 14.09
N ASP A 218 15.86 5.71 14.36
CA ASP A 218 14.60 4.99 14.54
C ASP A 218 13.65 5.12 13.34
N GLY A 219 14.15 5.57 12.18
CA GLY A 219 13.34 5.80 10.99
C GLY A 219 12.89 4.51 10.32
N VAL A 220 11.62 4.43 9.96
CA VAL A 220 11.01 3.26 9.32
C VAL A 220 10.39 3.66 7.98
N VAL A 221 10.63 2.85 6.95
CA VAL A 221 9.89 2.93 5.69
C VAL A 221 8.79 1.87 5.70
N LEU A 222 7.53 2.30 5.59
CA LEU A 222 6.39 1.41 5.44
C LEU A 222 6.05 1.30 3.94
N LEU A 223 6.42 0.17 3.34
CA LEU A 223 6.23 -0.07 1.91
C LEU A 223 5.14 -1.11 1.66
N ALA A 224 4.16 -0.79 0.82
CA ALA A 224 3.22 -1.76 0.27
C ALA A 224 3.38 -1.83 -1.25
N VAL A 225 3.57 -3.03 -1.78
CA VAL A 225 3.75 -3.27 -3.22
C VAL A 225 2.94 -4.49 -3.65
N VAL A 226 2.55 -4.51 -4.93
CA VAL A 226 1.87 -5.66 -5.52
C VAL A 226 2.90 -6.60 -6.15
N LEU A 227 2.84 -7.88 -5.78
CA LEU A 227 3.64 -8.95 -6.35
C LEU A 227 2.74 -10.03 -6.98
N PRO A 228 3.16 -10.68 -8.08
CA PRO A 228 4.45 -10.50 -8.77
C PRO A 228 4.59 -9.15 -9.49
N TRP A 229 5.82 -8.66 -9.65
CA TRP A 229 6.12 -7.31 -10.10
C TRP A 229 5.58 -7.02 -11.52
N CYS A 230 4.65 -6.06 -11.61
CA CYS A 230 4.00 -5.61 -12.85
C CYS A 230 3.94 -4.07 -12.92
N PRO A 231 5.06 -3.35 -13.12
CA PRO A 231 5.02 -1.91 -13.04
C PRO A 231 4.36 -1.27 -14.26
N PHE A 232 3.61 -0.20 -14.05
CA PHE A 232 3.03 0.62 -15.12
C PHE A 232 2.81 2.05 -14.63
N VAL A 233 2.95 3.04 -15.49
CA VAL A 233 2.68 4.44 -15.15
C VAL A 233 1.36 4.87 -15.76
N GLU A 234 0.50 5.51 -14.96
CA GLU A 234 -0.70 6.17 -15.47
C GLU A 234 -0.31 7.47 -16.21
N ASP A 235 -0.62 7.55 -17.50
CA ASP A 235 -0.42 8.74 -18.34
C ASP A 235 -1.76 9.15 -18.94
N GLY A 236 -2.49 9.98 -18.18
CA GLY A 236 -3.87 10.35 -18.48
C GLY A 236 -4.78 9.12 -18.54
N ASN A 237 -5.20 8.75 -19.76
CA ASN A 237 -6.05 7.57 -20.03
C ASN A 237 -5.28 6.38 -20.58
N LYS A 238 -3.94 6.46 -20.63
CA LYS A 238 -3.06 5.40 -21.13
C LYS A 238 -2.17 4.88 -20.01
N GLN A 239 -1.59 3.72 -20.23
CA GLN A 239 -0.52 3.18 -19.42
C GLN A 239 0.76 3.14 -20.25
N LYS A 240 1.88 3.49 -19.63
CA LYS A 240 3.21 3.38 -20.23
C LYS A 240 4.15 2.60 -19.32
N VAL A 241 5.26 2.15 -19.90
CA VAL A 241 6.37 1.55 -19.14
C VAL A 241 7.09 2.67 -18.37
N PRO A 242 7.52 2.44 -17.11
CA PRO A 242 8.32 3.41 -16.37
C PRO A 242 9.63 3.79 -17.08
N ALA A 243 10.05 5.04 -16.94
CA ALA A 243 11.33 5.53 -17.45
C ALA A 243 12.56 4.91 -16.74
N GLU A 244 12.40 4.42 -15.51
CA GLU A 244 13.41 3.68 -14.76
C GLU A 244 12.84 2.35 -14.31
N LEU A 245 13.59 1.26 -14.52
CA LEU A 245 13.16 -0.08 -14.16
C LEU A 245 13.89 -0.54 -12.90
N LEU A 246 13.16 -1.20 -12.00
CA LEU A 246 13.77 -1.93 -10.90
C LEU A 246 14.49 -3.19 -11.42
N PRO A 247 15.61 -3.63 -10.80
CA PRO A 247 16.34 -4.85 -11.15
C PRO A 247 15.59 -6.14 -10.75
N MET A 248 14.41 -6.32 -11.30
CA MET A 248 13.44 -7.39 -10.96
C MET A 248 13.53 -8.60 -11.89
N ALA A 249 14.68 -8.84 -12.51
CA ALA A 249 14.84 -9.93 -13.47
C ALA A 249 14.46 -11.30 -12.87
N GLY A 250 13.44 -11.95 -13.45
CA GLY A 250 12.88 -13.22 -12.98
C GLY A 250 11.75 -13.07 -11.95
N GLY A 251 11.57 -11.87 -11.39
CA GLY A 251 10.49 -11.53 -10.47
C GLY A 251 9.27 -10.91 -11.16
N GLU A 252 9.28 -10.73 -12.48
CA GLU A 252 8.20 -10.04 -13.19
C GLU A 252 7.00 -10.95 -13.49
N CYS A 253 5.80 -10.41 -13.35
CA CYS A 253 4.57 -11.15 -13.59
C CYS A 253 4.40 -11.58 -15.05
N CYS A 254 4.89 -10.79 -16.01
CA CYS A 254 4.85 -11.13 -17.43
C CYS A 254 5.71 -12.36 -17.75
N LYS A 255 6.64 -12.73 -16.87
CA LYS A 255 7.45 -13.95 -16.99
C LYS A 255 6.89 -15.12 -16.16
N GLY A 256 5.71 -14.95 -15.56
CA GLY A 256 5.07 -15.99 -14.77
C GLY A 256 5.72 -16.23 -13.40
N ALA A 257 6.41 -15.23 -12.85
CA ALA A 257 6.99 -15.33 -11.51
C ALA A 257 5.94 -15.67 -10.45
N SER A 258 6.29 -16.50 -9.47
CA SER A 258 5.44 -16.67 -8.29
C SER A 258 5.61 -15.50 -7.32
N PHE A 259 4.72 -15.41 -6.32
CA PHE A 259 4.85 -14.43 -5.24
C PHE A 259 6.22 -14.54 -4.57
N GLU A 260 6.65 -15.75 -4.22
CA GLU A 260 7.89 -16.00 -3.49
C GLU A 260 9.12 -15.58 -4.29
N THR A 261 9.19 -15.95 -5.58
CA THR A 261 10.29 -15.53 -6.46
C THR A 261 10.31 -14.01 -6.63
N SER A 262 9.15 -13.37 -6.79
CA SER A 262 9.07 -11.92 -6.92
C SER A 262 9.48 -11.20 -5.63
N LEU A 263 9.05 -11.72 -4.48
CA LEU A 263 9.42 -11.19 -3.16
C LEU A 263 10.92 -11.29 -2.91
N GLU A 264 11.51 -12.45 -3.20
CA GLU A 264 12.95 -12.64 -3.10
C GLU A 264 13.70 -11.61 -3.95
N LYS A 265 13.34 -11.46 -5.24
CA LYS A 265 14.01 -10.49 -6.13
C LYS A 265 13.78 -9.05 -5.70
N LEU A 266 12.61 -8.71 -5.17
CA LEU A 266 12.37 -7.39 -4.61
C LEU A 266 13.33 -7.12 -3.46
N VAL A 267 13.45 -8.03 -2.50
CA VAL A 267 14.28 -7.79 -1.32
C VAL A 267 15.77 -7.77 -1.69
N THR A 268 16.28 -8.83 -2.34
CA THR A 268 17.72 -8.98 -2.58
C THR A 268 18.28 -8.01 -3.60
N ASN A 269 17.53 -7.72 -4.67
CA ASN A 269 18.04 -6.89 -5.75
C ASN A 269 17.68 -5.42 -5.59
N VAL A 270 16.62 -5.11 -4.85
CA VAL A 270 16.09 -3.74 -4.74
C VAL A 270 16.19 -3.20 -3.34
N ILE A 271 15.61 -3.86 -2.33
CA ILE A 271 15.48 -3.27 -0.98
C ILE A 271 16.81 -3.25 -0.23
N GLU A 272 17.56 -4.36 -0.21
CA GLU A 272 18.84 -4.43 0.49
C GLU A 272 19.89 -3.44 -0.07
N PRO A 273 19.99 -3.22 -1.41
CA PRO A 273 20.94 -2.24 -1.96
C PRO A 273 20.45 -0.77 -1.98
N ALA A 274 19.16 -0.51 -1.67
CA ALA A 274 18.50 0.78 -1.98
C ALA A 274 18.95 1.97 -1.14
#